data_AF-A0AA38PMG5-F1
#
_entry.id   AF-A0AA38PMG5-F1
#
_cell.length_a   1.000
_cell.length_b   1.000
_cell.length_c   1.000
_cell.angle_alpha   90.00
_cell.angle_beta   90.00
_cell.angle_gamma   90.00
#
_symmetry.space_group_name_H-M   'P 1'
#
loop_
_entity.id
_entity.type
_entity.pdbx_description
1 polymer ?
#
loop_
_entity_poly.entity_id
_entity_poly.type
_entity_poly.pdbx_seq_one_letter_code
_entity_poly.pdbx_strand_id
1 'polypeptide(L)'
;FQEVIKFHENSLISLSRPYRGYWSNENKSSPPLKARVNLIGSSTNLQPPQFPKDDSNVSKKASPEEKGLRPCRHCGSGKHWDYECKYARQGVKRARTNHTVATPEEIQAQEEYDEVYYDLSSDDEREKEDF
;
A
#
# COMPACT_ATOMS: atom_id res chain seq x y z
N PHE A 1 -39.35 -15.14 -9.28
CA PHE A 1 -38.42 -16.17 -9.80
C PHE A 1 -38.34 -16.21 -11.33
N GLN A 2 -39.44 -16.15 -12.08
CA GLN A 2 -39.40 -16.18 -13.55
C GLN A 2 -38.74 -14.95 -14.21
N GLU A 3 -38.75 -13.80 -13.55
CA GLU A 3 -38.11 -12.56 -14.07
C GLU A 3 -36.59 -12.62 -14.05
N VAL A 4 -36.01 -13.28 -13.06
CA VAL A 4 -34.54 -13.43 -12.92
C VAL A 4 -34.01 -14.33 -14.03
N ILE A 5 -34.77 -15.37 -14.40
CA ILE A 5 -34.44 -16.27 -15.51
C ILE A 5 -34.48 -15.51 -16.84
N LYS A 6 -35.52 -14.69 -17.07
CA LYS A 6 -35.60 -13.83 -18.27
C LYS A 6 -34.45 -12.83 -18.37
N PHE A 7 -34.03 -12.23 -17.26
CA PHE A 7 -32.91 -11.28 -17.26
C PHE A 7 -31.59 -11.98 -17.63
N HIS A 8 -31.38 -13.19 -17.11
CA HIS A 8 -30.19 -13.98 -17.38
C HIS A 8 -30.14 -14.44 -18.85
N GLU A 9 -31.27 -14.91 -19.40
CA GLU A 9 -31.38 -15.32 -20.81
C GLU A 9 -31.12 -14.15 -21.77
N ASN A 10 -31.68 -12.98 -21.49
CA ASN A 10 -31.45 -11.78 -22.30
C ASN A 10 -29.98 -11.30 -22.27
N SER A 11 -29.30 -11.44 -21.12
CA SER A 11 -27.88 -11.12 -21.01
C SER A 11 -26.99 -12.09 -21.79
N LEU A 12 -27.34 -13.37 -21.84
CA LEU A 12 -26.58 -14.35 -22.64
C LEU A 12 -26.84 -14.19 -24.15
N ILE A 13 -28.06 -13.79 -24.54
CA ILE A 13 -28.41 -13.53 -25.94
C ILE A 13 -27.72 -12.25 -26.47
N SER A 14 -27.53 -11.23 -25.64
CA SER A 14 -26.80 -10.02 -26.04
C SER A 14 -25.30 -10.28 -26.27
N LEU A 15 -24.71 -11.19 -25.50
CA LEU A 15 -23.30 -11.57 -25.62
C LEU A 15 -23.01 -12.54 -26.77
N SER A 16 -24.01 -13.29 -27.23
CA SER A 16 -23.86 -14.31 -28.28
C SER A 16 -24.10 -13.80 -29.71
N ARG A 17 -24.55 -12.56 -29.89
CA ARG A 17 -24.70 -11.97 -31.24
C ARG A 17 -23.32 -11.51 -31.75
N PRO A 18 -22.79 -12.10 -32.84
CA PRO A 18 -21.63 -11.52 -33.51
C PRO A 18 -22.06 -10.16 -34.07
N TYR A 19 -21.53 -9.10 -33.46
CA TYR A 19 -21.78 -7.72 -33.83
C TYR A 19 -21.22 -7.49 -35.25
N ARG A 20 -22.05 -7.66 -36.29
CA ARG A 20 -21.80 -7.06 -37.61
C ARG A 20 -22.10 -5.56 -37.53
N GLY A 21 -21.22 -4.85 -36.84
CA GLY A 21 -21.16 -3.40 -36.82
C GLY A 21 -20.17 -2.91 -37.86
N TYR A 22 -20.61 -1.95 -38.65
CA TYR A 22 -19.81 -1.22 -39.63
C TYR A 22 -18.45 -0.78 -39.05
N TRP A 23 -17.40 -0.99 -39.84
CA TRP A 23 -16.06 -0.55 -39.55
C TRP A 23 -16.00 0.98 -39.67
N SER A 24 -16.35 1.71 -38.61
CA SER A 24 -15.84 3.06 -38.43
C SER A 24 -14.45 2.93 -37.82
N ASN A 25 -13.47 3.26 -38.64
CA ASN A 25 -12.05 3.29 -38.31
C ASN A 25 -11.78 4.46 -37.37
N GLU A 26 -12.28 4.39 -36.15
CA GLU A 26 -11.98 5.35 -35.10
C GLU A 26 -10.87 4.73 -34.25
N ASN A 27 -9.64 5.07 -34.61
CA ASN A 27 -8.45 4.90 -33.78
C ASN A 27 -8.64 5.66 -32.46
N LYS A 28 -9.50 5.16 -31.58
CA LYS A 28 -9.52 5.52 -30.17
C LYS A 28 -8.46 4.64 -29.53
N SER A 29 -7.21 5.05 -29.68
CA SER A 29 -6.14 4.57 -28.80
C SER A 29 -6.58 4.91 -27.39
N SER A 30 -7.14 3.93 -26.67
CA SER A 30 -7.33 4.03 -25.23
C SER A 30 -6.00 4.48 -24.64
N PRO A 31 -5.96 5.55 -23.82
CA PRO A 31 -4.72 5.98 -23.22
C PRO A 31 -4.12 4.77 -22.48
N PRO A 32 -2.80 4.55 -22.57
CA PRO A 32 -2.18 3.40 -21.94
C PRO A 32 -2.57 3.39 -20.46
N LEU A 33 -3.12 2.26 -19.99
CA LEU A 33 -3.37 2.04 -18.58
C LEU A 33 -2.04 2.18 -17.86
N LYS A 34 -1.83 3.30 -17.16
CA LYS A 34 -0.64 3.54 -16.37
C LYS A 34 -0.73 2.65 -15.13
N ALA A 35 -0.06 1.51 -15.15
CA ALA A 35 0.17 0.73 -13.94
C ALA A 35 0.92 1.61 -12.93
N ARG A 36 0.34 1.80 -11.75
CA ARG A 36 0.99 2.48 -10.62
C ARG A 36 1.47 1.40 -9.66
N VAL A 37 2.79 1.22 -9.59
CA VAL A 37 3.43 0.40 -8.55
C VAL A 37 3.76 1.37 -7.41
N ASN A 38 2.91 1.40 -6.39
CA ASN A 38 3.18 2.19 -5.19
C ASN A 38 4.06 1.36 -4.25
N LEU A 39 5.02 2.01 -3.59
CA LEU A 39 5.75 1.38 -2.48
C LEU A 39 4.75 0.95 -1.40
N ILE A 40 5.01 -0.18 -0.77
CA ILE A 40 4.15 -0.70 0.30
C ILE A 40 4.10 0.31 1.45
N GLY A 41 2.89 0.55 1.95
CA GLY A 41 2.62 1.55 2.97
C GLY A 41 2.65 3.01 2.50
N SER A 42 2.75 3.26 1.19
CA SER A 42 2.57 4.59 0.61
C SER A 42 1.07 4.90 0.40
N SER A 43 0.63 6.09 0.82
CA SER A 43 -0.71 6.60 0.52
C SER A 43 -0.64 8.01 -0.04
N THR A 44 -1.65 8.40 -0.84
CA THR A 44 -1.71 9.70 -1.52
C THR A 44 -1.70 10.89 -0.54
N ASN A 45 -2.12 10.66 0.70
CA ASN A 45 -2.23 11.69 1.74
C ASN A 45 -1.03 11.72 2.70
N LEU A 46 0.04 10.98 2.41
CA LEU A 46 1.27 11.07 3.20
C LEU A 46 1.86 12.48 3.07
N GLN A 47 1.97 13.15 4.21
CA GLN A 47 2.66 14.43 4.28
C GLN A 47 4.15 14.26 4.01
N PRO A 48 4.78 15.23 3.34
CA PRO A 48 6.23 15.22 3.16
C PRO A 48 6.94 15.25 4.52
N PRO A 49 8.12 14.61 4.63
CA PRO A 49 8.87 14.58 5.87
C PRO A 49 9.24 15.99 6.32
N GLN A 50 9.04 16.27 7.61
CA GLN A 50 9.28 17.59 8.21
C GLN A 50 10.76 17.81 8.55
N PHE A 51 11.53 16.73 8.71
CA PHE A 51 12.92 16.78 9.12
C PHE A 51 13.86 16.48 7.95
N PRO A 52 15.10 17.00 7.97
CA PRO A 52 16.11 16.66 6.97
C PRO A 52 16.37 15.15 6.92
N LYS A 53 16.64 14.65 5.71
CA LYS A 53 17.00 13.25 5.48
C LYS A 53 18.21 12.87 6.31
N ASP A 54 18.07 11.80 7.08
CA ASP A 54 19.12 11.28 7.95
C ASP A 54 19.43 9.83 7.57
N ASP A 55 20.47 9.66 6.75
CA ASP A 55 20.96 8.35 6.31
C ASP A 55 22.04 7.78 7.23
N SER A 56 22.33 8.44 8.37
CA SER A 56 23.28 7.95 9.37
C SER A 56 22.66 6.90 10.30
N ASN A 57 21.34 6.94 10.46
CA ASN A 57 20.58 5.94 11.18
C ASN A 57 20.18 4.81 10.23
N VAL A 58 20.67 3.59 10.52
CA VAL A 58 20.46 2.39 9.71
C VAL A 58 19.87 1.30 10.59
N SER A 59 18.77 0.71 10.13
CA SER A 59 18.15 -0.47 10.76
C SER A 59 19.15 -1.62 10.83
N LYS A 60 19.14 -2.35 11.94
CA LYS A 60 20.02 -3.53 12.11
C LYS A 60 19.51 -4.77 11.39
N LYS A 61 18.22 -4.81 11.07
CA LYS A 61 17.54 -5.99 10.52
C LYS A 61 17.51 -5.90 9.00
N ALA A 62 16.43 -5.33 8.48
CA ALA A 62 16.27 -4.92 7.09
C ALA A 62 15.81 -3.47 7.06
N SER A 63 16.15 -2.76 5.98
CA SER A 63 15.67 -1.40 5.75
C SER A 63 14.33 -1.40 4.99
N PRO A 64 13.45 -0.40 5.21
CA PRO A 64 12.24 -0.25 4.38
C PRO A 64 12.54 -0.22 2.88
N GLU A 65 13.66 0.36 2.48
CA GLU A 65 14.12 0.42 1.08
C GLU A 65 14.36 -0.97 0.48
N GLU A 66 15.03 -1.87 1.22
CA GLU A 66 15.28 -3.26 0.77
C GLU A 66 13.99 -4.07 0.59
N LYS A 67 12.97 -3.78 1.41
CA LYS A 67 11.69 -4.48 1.38
C LYS A 67 10.68 -3.86 0.42
N GLY A 68 11.03 -2.76 -0.25
CA GLY A 68 10.12 -2.06 -1.16
C GLY A 68 9.00 -1.27 -0.46
N LEU A 69 9.24 -0.86 0.79
CA LEU A 69 8.33 -0.05 1.58
C LEU A 69 8.63 1.44 1.42
N ARG A 70 7.67 2.27 1.83
CA ARG A 70 7.87 3.73 1.88
C ARG A 70 9.04 4.12 2.80
N PRO A 71 9.76 5.21 2.47
CA PRO A 71 10.77 5.76 3.37
C PRO A 71 10.15 6.31 4.65
N CYS A 72 11.01 6.61 5.63
CA CYS A 72 10.60 7.11 6.93
C CYS A 72 9.75 8.39 6.79
N ARG A 73 8.58 8.43 7.43
CA ARG A 73 7.65 9.58 7.40
C ARG A 73 8.22 10.81 8.11
N HIS A 74 9.16 10.62 9.03
CA HIS A 74 9.73 11.73 9.79
C HIS A 74 10.81 12.48 9.01
N CYS A 75 11.78 11.75 8.45
CA CYS A 75 12.94 12.33 7.79
C CYS A 75 13.09 11.99 6.29
N GLY A 76 12.33 11.01 5.78
CA GLY A 76 12.41 10.58 4.39
C GLY A 76 13.59 9.64 4.07
N SER A 77 14.31 9.14 5.07
CA SER A 77 15.35 8.11 4.83
C SER A 77 14.71 6.74 4.62
N GLY A 78 15.20 5.97 3.65
CA GLY A 78 14.82 4.58 3.42
C GLY A 78 15.58 3.57 4.28
N LYS A 79 16.58 4.04 5.07
CA LYS A 79 17.54 3.17 5.76
C LYS A 79 17.11 2.68 7.14
N HIS A 80 16.10 3.30 7.75
CA HIS A 80 15.59 2.94 9.06
C HIS A 80 14.06 3.01 9.09
N TRP A 81 13.46 2.27 10.02
CA TRP A 81 12.02 2.26 10.22
C TRP A 81 11.53 3.52 10.91
N ASP A 82 10.26 3.89 10.72
CA ASP A 82 9.64 5.04 11.40
C ASP A 82 9.89 5.02 12.92
N TYR A 83 9.89 3.83 13.51
CA TYR A 83 10.09 3.57 14.94
C TYR A 83 11.52 3.83 15.44
N GLU A 84 12.49 3.67 14.55
CA GLU A 84 13.91 3.80 14.85
C GLU A 84 14.39 5.23 14.59
N CYS A 85 13.59 6.08 13.93
CA CYS A 85 13.97 7.43 13.62
C CYS A 85 14.24 8.24 14.89
N LYS A 86 15.33 9.02 14.92
CA LYS A 86 15.65 9.91 16.05
C LYS A 86 14.57 10.96 16.33
N TYR A 87 13.80 11.32 15.31
CA TYR A 87 12.70 12.27 15.40
C TYR A 87 11.37 11.59 15.79
N ALA A 88 11.35 10.25 15.82
CA ALA A 88 10.24 9.54 16.40
C ALA A 88 10.25 9.78 17.91
N ARG A 89 9.08 10.14 18.45
CA ARG A 89 8.94 10.34 19.90
C ARG A 89 8.98 8.99 20.61
N GLN A 90 10.17 8.52 20.97
CA GLN A 90 10.34 7.29 21.74
C GLN A 90 9.80 7.47 23.17
N GLY A 91 9.10 6.45 23.69
CA GLY A 91 8.60 6.42 25.07
C GLY A 91 7.30 7.19 25.35
N VAL A 92 6.71 7.85 24.35
CA VAL A 92 5.39 8.50 24.52
C VAL A 92 4.31 7.49 24.11
N LYS A 93 3.35 7.22 25.00
CA LYS A 93 2.20 6.34 24.70
C LYS A 93 1.55 6.84 23.41
N ARG A 94 1.57 6.02 22.35
CA ARG A 94 0.85 6.29 21.10
C ARG A 94 -0.63 6.26 21.43
N ALA A 95 -1.25 7.43 21.60
CA ALA A 95 -2.69 7.52 21.68
C ALA A 95 -3.24 7.08 20.32
N ARG A 96 -4.09 6.05 20.31
CA ARG A 96 -4.95 5.76 19.15
C ARG A 96 -5.93 6.92 19.02
N THR A 97 -5.55 7.94 18.26
CA THR A 97 -6.47 9.00 17.88
C THR A 97 -7.40 8.43 16.82
N ASN A 98 -8.72 8.45 17.06
CA ASN A 98 -9.68 8.26 15.97
C ASN A 98 -9.48 9.41 14.99
N HIS A 99 -8.69 9.16 13.94
CA HIS A 99 -8.65 10.04 12.79
C HIS A 99 -10.06 10.04 12.21
N THR A 100 -10.78 11.14 12.36
CA THR A 100 -12.15 11.29 11.85
C THR A 100 -12.20 11.27 10.32
N VAL A 101 -11.04 11.30 9.66
CA VAL A 101 -10.86 11.25 8.20
C VAL A 101 -9.58 10.45 7.89
N ALA A 102 -9.53 9.16 8.23
CA ALA A 102 -8.57 8.25 7.62
C ALA A 102 -9.25 7.55 6.46
N THR A 103 -8.67 7.60 5.26
CA THR A 103 -9.17 6.81 4.14
C THR A 103 -8.87 5.32 4.38
N PRO A 104 -9.68 4.38 3.87
CA PRO A 104 -9.38 2.95 4.00
C PRO A 104 -8.00 2.61 3.41
N GLU A 105 -7.58 3.31 2.35
CA GLU A 105 -6.24 3.15 1.75
C GLU A 105 -5.12 3.53 2.72
N GLU A 106 -5.29 4.57 3.54
CA GLU A 106 -4.29 4.96 4.54
C GLU A 106 -4.17 3.93 5.67
N ILE A 107 -5.31 3.40 6.11
CA ILE A 107 -5.35 2.38 7.16
C ILE A 107 -4.63 1.13 6.65
N GLN A 108 -5.01 0.66 5.46
CA GLN A 108 -4.38 -0.51 4.84
C GLN A 108 -2.88 -0.28 4.60
N ALA A 109 -2.48 0.89 4.09
CA ALA A 109 -1.08 1.22 3.89
C ALA A 109 -0.28 1.18 5.21
N GLN A 110 -0.84 1.72 6.29
CA GLN A 110 -0.16 1.69 7.58
C GLN A 110 -0.12 0.27 8.16
N GLU A 111 -1.17 -0.52 8.00
CA GLU A 111 -1.23 -1.93 8.43
C GLU A 111 -0.20 -2.80 7.69
N GLU A 112 -0.12 -2.70 6.36
CA GLU A 112 0.88 -3.41 5.56
C GLU A 112 2.31 -3.02 5.96
N TYR A 113 2.55 -1.74 6.27
CA TYR A 113 3.84 -1.26 6.75
C TYR A 113 4.20 -1.87 8.12
N ASP A 114 3.24 -1.86 9.04
CA ASP A 114 3.43 -2.37 10.40
C ASP A 114 3.57 -3.90 10.42
N GLU A 115 2.84 -4.62 9.58
CA GLU A 115 2.94 -6.07 9.44
C GLU A 115 4.36 -6.51 9.07
N VAL A 116 4.96 -5.90 8.04
CA VAL A 116 6.35 -6.22 7.64
C VAL A 116 7.34 -5.87 8.75
N TYR A 117 7.14 -4.77 9.48
CA TYR A 117 8.00 -4.41 10.59
C TYR A 117 7.96 -5.43 11.74
N TYR A 118 6.75 -5.86 12.13
CA TYR A 118 6.58 -6.79 13.24
C TYR A 118 6.92 -8.23 12.87
N ASP A 119 6.70 -8.66 11.63
CA ASP A 119 7.11 -9.97 11.12
C ASP A 119 8.64 -10.15 11.22
N LEU A 120 9.40 -9.13 10.84
CA LEU A 120 10.86 -9.08 11.04
C LEU A 120 11.28 -9.08 12.52
N SER A 121 10.39 -8.70 13.44
CA SER A 121 10.66 -8.77 14.87
C SER A 121 10.43 -10.14 15.47
N SER A 122 9.47 -10.90 14.94
CA SER A 122 9.18 -12.25 15.41
C SER A 122 10.25 -13.27 14.99
N ASP A 123 10.95 -13.06 13.87
CA ASP A 123 12.07 -13.93 13.48
C ASP A 123 13.28 -13.81 14.43
N ASP A 124 13.60 -12.61 14.91
CA ASP A 124 14.71 -12.39 15.87
C ASP A 124 14.46 -13.01 17.26
N GLU A 125 13.20 -13.26 17.63
CA GLU A 125 12.85 -13.88 18.91
C GLU A 125 12.95 -15.42 18.86
N ARG A 126 12.77 -16.03 17.70
CA ARG A 126 12.89 -17.49 17.51
C ARG A 126 14.34 -17.99 17.57
N GLU A 127 15.32 -17.15 17.27
CA GLU A 127 16.74 -17.53 17.33
C GLU A 127 17.35 -17.47 18.75
N LYS A 128 16.58 -17.04 19.76
CA LYS A 128 17.08 -16.90 21.15
C LYS A 128 16.69 -18.02 22.11
N GLU A 129 15.96 -19.04 21.66
CA GLU A 129 15.55 -20.17 22.52
C GLU A 129 16.46 -21.41 22.42
N ASP A 130 17.56 -21.34 21.66
CA ASP A 130 18.55 -22.42 21.56
C ASP A 130 19.91 -22.02 22.16
N PHE A 131 20.00 -21.89 23.49
CA PHE A 131 21.28 -22.03 24.22
C PHE A 131 21.11 -22.49 25.67
#